data_AF-A0AAU6AIV7-F1
#
_entry.id   AF-A0AAU6AIV7-F1
#
_cell.length_a   1.000
_cell.length_b   1.000
_cell.length_c   1.000
_cell.angle_alpha   90.00
_cell.angle_beta   90.00
_cell.angle_gamma   90.00
#
_symmetry.space_group_name_H-M   'P 1'
#
loop_
_entity.id
_entity.type
_entity.pdbx_description
1 polymer ?
#
loop_
_entity_poly.entity_id
_entity_poly.type
_entity_poly.pdbx_seq_one_letter_code
_entity_poly.pdbx_strand_id
1 'polypeptide(L)'
;MGALPAHLERMRAHPEIAGWVLRLEYTSVSLNPQAKPFGRRSLLEQFDPGRGEDRPVLAAFEEELTCPWALYHVRRLLPVSRADPTRRGRAMRSVERVHVGRASAVGRRLRTVSERHGYPVEVDERHGRVRTWMRRRESELPTVEELMVTAPYHVQSKQVPRFEREWRVASWRGVRRRD
;
A
#
# COMPACT_ATOMS: atom_id res chain seq x y z
N MET A 1 16.39 22.80 14.26
CA MET A 1 15.05 22.33 13.83
C MET A 1 15.19 20.97 13.18
N GLY A 2 14.34 20.00 13.53
CA GLY A 2 14.42 18.63 12.98
C GLY A 2 14.19 18.60 11.47
N ALA A 3 14.61 17.51 10.81
CA ALA A 3 14.47 17.34 9.36
C ALA A 3 13.01 17.39 8.88
N LEU A 4 12.05 17.01 9.72
CA LEU A 4 10.62 16.97 9.37
C LEU A 4 9.96 18.36 9.34
N PRO A 5 10.03 19.23 10.38
CA PRO A 5 9.49 20.59 10.30
C PRO A 5 9.94 21.37 9.07
N ALA A 6 11.25 21.38 8.79
CA ALA A 6 11.80 22.05 7.61
C ALA A 6 11.31 21.42 6.29
N HIS A 7 11.00 20.12 6.28
CA HIS A 7 10.41 19.45 5.12
C HIS A 7 8.96 19.89 4.88
N LEU A 8 8.16 20.00 5.94
CA LEU A 8 6.77 20.46 5.85
C LEU A 8 6.70 21.93 5.39
N GLU A 9 7.59 22.79 5.88
CA GLU A 9 7.71 24.18 5.39
C GLU A 9 8.02 24.25 3.90
N ARG A 10 8.95 23.42 3.40
CA ARG A 10 9.22 23.33 1.95
C ARG A 10 8.01 22.84 1.17
N MET A 11 7.24 21.90 1.69
CA MET A 11 6.02 21.42 1.03
C MET A 11 4.96 22.51 0.95
N ARG A 12 4.80 23.33 2.01
CA ARG A 12 3.91 24.51 1.98
C ARG A 12 4.36 25.56 0.97
N ALA A 13 5.67 25.76 0.84
CA ALA A 13 6.25 26.69 -0.14
C ALA A 13 6.11 26.19 -1.59
N HIS A 14 5.95 24.88 -1.81
CA HIS A 14 5.84 24.25 -3.13
C HIS A 14 4.68 23.23 -3.19
N PRO A 15 3.42 23.68 -3.14
CA PRO A 15 2.25 22.80 -3.01
C PRO A 15 2.12 21.78 -4.14
N GLU A 16 2.48 22.14 -5.38
CA GLU A 16 2.44 21.26 -6.54
C GLU A 16 3.39 20.06 -6.42
N ILE A 17 4.62 20.29 -5.95
CA ILE A 17 5.58 19.22 -5.66
C ILE A 17 5.08 18.40 -4.47
N ALA A 18 4.51 19.08 -3.46
CA ALA A 18 3.97 18.42 -2.28
C ALA A 18 2.82 17.46 -2.64
N GLY A 19 1.90 17.85 -3.52
CA GLY A 19 0.82 16.98 -4.01
C GLY A 19 1.36 15.69 -4.63
N TRP A 20 2.35 15.81 -5.51
CA TRP A 20 3.01 14.66 -6.15
C TRP A 20 3.67 13.73 -5.12
N VAL A 21 4.39 14.29 -4.15
CA VAL A 21 5.03 13.53 -3.06
C VAL A 21 3.98 12.82 -2.19
N LEU A 22 2.89 13.49 -1.86
CA LEU A 22 1.78 12.90 -1.10
C LEU A 22 1.11 11.77 -1.87
N ARG A 23 0.89 11.90 -3.19
CA ARG A 23 0.38 10.81 -4.04
C ARG A 23 1.33 9.61 -4.05
N LEU A 24 2.65 9.83 -4.13
CA LEU A 24 3.65 8.76 -4.08
C LEU A 24 3.59 7.99 -2.76
N GLU A 25 3.53 8.70 -1.63
CA GLU A 25 3.41 8.07 -0.31
C GLU A 25 2.06 7.36 -0.16
N TYR A 26 0.96 8.03 -0.51
CA TYR A 26 -0.39 7.47 -0.45
C TYR A 26 -0.48 6.16 -1.24
N THR A 27 0.08 6.12 -2.45
CA THR A 27 0.16 4.90 -3.27
C THR A 27 1.01 3.82 -2.59
N SER A 28 2.17 4.20 -2.03
CA SER A 28 3.08 3.27 -1.35
C SER A 28 2.46 2.64 -0.11
N VAL A 29 1.78 3.44 0.72
CA VAL A 29 1.05 3.00 1.93
C VAL A 29 -0.19 2.19 1.55
N SER A 30 -0.85 2.54 0.45
CA SER A 30 -1.98 1.77 -0.08
C SER A 30 -1.56 0.34 -0.40
N LEU A 31 -0.42 0.18 -1.09
CA LEU A 31 0.15 -1.14 -1.38
C LEU A 31 0.72 -1.81 -0.13
N ASN A 32 1.36 -1.06 0.78
CA ASN A 32 2.02 -1.55 1.98
C ASN A 32 1.64 -0.75 3.24
N PRO A 33 0.60 -1.14 3.99
CA PRO A 33 0.19 -0.41 5.19
C PRO A 33 1.27 -0.31 6.28
N GLN A 34 2.25 -1.23 6.24
CA GLN A 34 3.37 -1.26 7.18
C GLN A 34 4.54 -0.36 6.75
N ALA A 35 4.53 0.20 5.53
CA ALA A 35 5.54 1.14 5.06
C ALA A 35 5.13 2.58 5.37
N LYS A 36 5.11 2.95 6.65
CA LYS A 36 4.98 4.34 7.08
C LYS A 36 6.39 4.95 7.25
N PRO A 37 6.91 5.72 6.26
CA PRO A 37 8.29 6.19 6.29
C PRO A 37 8.55 7.22 7.40
N PHE A 38 7.52 7.93 7.86
CA PHE A 38 7.61 8.95 8.93
C PHE A 38 7.16 8.42 10.31
N GLY A 39 7.36 7.12 10.56
CA GLY A 39 7.06 6.48 11.84
C GLY A 39 5.60 6.10 11.97
N ARG A 40 4.90 6.59 13.01
CA ARG A 40 3.51 6.19 13.28
C ARG A 40 2.49 6.86 12.35
N ARG A 41 2.85 8.02 11.79
CA ARG A 41 2.01 8.81 10.88
C ARG A 41 2.56 8.83 9.46
N SER A 42 1.69 8.94 8.46
CA SER A 42 2.09 9.30 7.10
C SER A 42 2.44 10.79 7.00
N LEU A 43 3.04 11.20 5.88
CA LEU A 43 3.25 12.61 5.54
C LEU A 43 1.91 13.32 5.33
N LEU A 44 0.95 12.65 4.71
CA LEU A 44 -0.41 13.19 4.54
C LEU A 44 -1.09 13.50 5.87
N GLU A 45 -0.87 12.66 6.89
CA GLU A 45 -1.39 12.87 8.26
C GLU A 45 -0.69 14.02 9.02
N GLN A 46 0.32 14.68 8.43
CA GLN A 46 0.95 15.88 9.00
C GLN A 46 0.24 17.18 8.62
N PHE A 47 -0.64 17.14 7.60
CA PHE A 47 -1.35 18.32 7.10
C PHE A 47 -2.78 18.33 7.64
N ASP A 48 -3.16 19.44 8.28
CA ASP A 48 -4.46 19.64 8.90
C ASP A 48 -5.38 20.43 7.96
N PRO A 49 -6.52 19.88 7.49
CA PRO A 49 -7.46 20.62 6.64
C PRO A 49 -8.05 21.87 7.30
N GLY A 50 -8.09 21.94 8.64
CA GLY A 50 -8.52 23.13 9.38
C GLY A 50 -7.52 24.28 9.31
N ARG A 51 -6.25 23.99 9.01
CA ARG A 51 -5.16 24.97 9.00
C ARG A 51 -5.00 25.61 7.62
N GLY A 52 -5.12 26.94 7.56
CA GLY A 52 -5.05 27.69 6.30
C GLY A 52 -3.79 27.45 5.47
N GLU A 53 -2.63 27.37 6.11
CA GLU A 53 -1.33 27.12 5.44
C GLU A 53 -1.19 25.72 4.83
N ASP A 54 -2.00 24.74 5.27
CA ASP A 54 -1.95 23.36 4.76
C ASP A 54 -2.91 23.14 3.58
N ARG A 55 -3.89 24.03 3.38
CA ARG A 55 -4.92 23.88 2.33
C ARG A 55 -4.34 23.78 0.91
N PRO A 56 -3.36 24.60 0.48
CA PRO A 56 -2.82 24.48 -0.87
C PRO A 56 -2.17 23.11 -1.13
N VAL A 57 -1.49 22.56 -0.13
CA VAL A 57 -0.84 21.23 -0.23
C VAL A 57 -1.88 20.13 -0.36
N LEU A 58 -2.94 20.18 0.47
CA LEU A 58 -4.03 19.21 0.41
C LEU A 58 -4.81 19.29 -0.91
N ALA A 59 -5.07 20.50 -1.42
CA ALA A 59 -5.71 20.70 -2.72
C ALA A 59 -4.86 20.15 -3.87
N ALA A 60 -3.55 20.39 -3.87
CA ALA A 60 -2.64 19.82 -4.87
C ALA A 60 -2.59 18.29 -4.80
N PHE A 61 -2.67 17.71 -3.59
CA PHE A 61 -2.80 16.26 -3.44
C PHE A 61 -4.12 15.73 -3.99
N GLU A 62 -5.25 16.39 -3.73
CA GLU A 62 -6.54 16.00 -4.27
C GLU A 62 -6.57 16.07 -5.81
N GLU A 63 -5.93 17.07 -6.40
CA GLU A 63 -5.76 17.17 -7.86
C GLU A 63 -4.98 15.98 -8.41
N GLU A 64 -3.91 15.55 -7.73
CA GLU A 64 -3.15 14.34 -8.09
C GLU A 64 -3.98 13.04 -8.02
N LEU A 65 -5.06 13.01 -7.23
CA LEU A 65 -5.97 11.86 -7.15
C LEU A 65 -7.01 11.79 -8.28
N THR A 66 -7.13 12.84 -9.11
CA THR A 66 -8.02 12.86 -10.29
C THR A 66 -7.54 11.93 -11.41
N CYS A 67 -6.28 11.49 -11.35
CA CYS A 67 -5.70 10.53 -12.28
C CYS A 67 -6.46 9.18 -12.28
N PRO A 68 -6.27 8.33 -13.29
CA PRO A 68 -6.79 6.97 -13.26
C PRO A 68 -6.31 6.18 -12.03
N TRP A 69 -7.15 5.29 -11.54
CA TRP A 69 -6.80 4.37 -10.48
C TRP A 69 -6.62 2.97 -11.05
N ALA A 70 -5.83 2.17 -10.37
CA ALA A 70 -5.62 0.78 -10.68
C ALA A 70 -6.05 -0.13 -9.54
N LEU A 71 -6.51 -1.32 -9.91
CA LEU A 71 -6.60 -2.46 -9.02
C LEU A 71 -5.28 -3.21 -9.04
N TYR A 72 -4.65 -3.35 -7.88
CA TYR A 72 -3.40 -4.06 -7.70
C TYR A 72 -3.62 -5.35 -6.94
N HIS A 73 -2.97 -6.43 -7.39
CA HIS A 73 -2.73 -7.63 -6.61
C HIS A 73 -1.33 -7.55 -6.01
N VAL A 74 -1.24 -7.63 -4.69
CA VAL A 74 0.03 -7.50 -3.97
C VAL A 74 0.27 -8.74 -3.13
N ARG A 75 1.44 -9.35 -3.33
CA ARG A 75 1.91 -10.51 -2.58
C ARG A 75 3.27 -10.22 -1.96
N ARG A 76 3.44 -10.52 -0.68
CA ARG A 76 4.72 -10.39 0.05
C ARG A 76 5.10 -11.69 0.73
N LEU A 77 6.37 -12.04 0.63
CA LEU A 77 6.97 -13.15 1.35
C LEU A 77 8.08 -12.61 2.24
N LEU A 78 8.01 -12.93 3.52
CA LEU A 78 9.07 -12.75 4.49
C LEU A 78 9.68 -14.13 4.79
N PRO A 79 10.75 -14.52 4.08
CA PRO A 79 11.37 -15.83 4.30
C PRO A 79 12.21 -15.81 5.58
N VAL A 80 12.56 -17.00 6.08
CA VAL A 80 13.70 -17.15 7.00
C VAL A 80 15.01 -16.93 6.26
N SER A 81 16.04 -16.43 6.95
CA SER A 81 17.37 -16.29 6.37
C SER A 81 17.99 -17.68 6.16
N ARG A 82 18.66 -17.86 5.02
CA ARG A 82 19.42 -19.10 4.74
C ARG A 82 20.68 -19.24 5.60
N ALA A 83 21.22 -18.11 6.06
CA ALA A 83 22.42 -18.09 6.91
C ALA A 83 22.08 -18.20 8.40
N ASP A 84 20.86 -17.80 8.81
CA ASP A 84 20.41 -17.83 10.20
C ASP A 84 18.88 -18.04 10.25
N PRO A 85 18.39 -19.26 10.55
CA PRO A 85 16.97 -19.56 10.58
C PRO A 85 16.15 -18.75 11.60
N THR A 86 16.81 -18.13 12.60
CA THR A 86 16.14 -17.28 13.60
C THR A 86 15.86 -15.86 13.09
N ARG A 87 16.46 -15.48 11.94
CA ARG A 87 16.35 -14.15 11.36
C ARG A 87 15.50 -14.15 10.10
N ARG A 88 14.94 -12.97 9.82
CA ARG A 88 14.25 -12.69 8.56
C ARG A 88 15.25 -12.59 7.40
N GLY A 89 14.98 -13.29 6.31
CA GLY A 89 15.67 -13.14 5.05
C GLY A 89 15.22 -11.90 4.27
N ARG A 90 15.74 -11.72 3.05
CA ARG A 90 15.34 -10.62 2.18
C ARG A 90 13.87 -10.77 1.79
N ALA A 91 13.05 -9.77 2.09
CA ALA A 91 11.65 -9.74 1.68
C ALA A 91 11.51 -9.80 0.16
N MET A 92 10.59 -10.64 -0.30
CA MET A 92 10.23 -10.77 -1.71
C MET A 92 8.83 -10.18 -1.91
N ARG A 93 8.61 -9.53 -3.05
CA ARG A 93 7.32 -8.92 -3.39
C ARG A 93 6.95 -9.16 -4.85
N SER A 94 5.67 -9.32 -5.07
CA SER A 94 5.03 -9.22 -6.38
C SER A 94 3.94 -8.15 -6.28
N VAL A 95 3.93 -7.26 -7.27
CA VAL A 95 2.86 -6.29 -7.49
C VAL A 95 2.42 -6.47 -8.92
N GLU A 96 1.13 -6.72 -9.12
CA GLU A 96 0.52 -6.84 -10.43
C GLU A 96 -0.58 -5.79 -10.57
N ARG A 97 -0.55 -5.04 -11.66
CA ARG A 97 -1.63 -4.12 -12.04
C ARG A 97 -2.68 -4.87 -12.85
N VAL A 98 -3.76 -5.27 -12.20
CA VAL A 98 -4.81 -6.13 -12.77
C VAL A 98 -5.75 -5.36 -13.69
N HIS A 99 -6.10 -4.13 -13.32
CA HIS A 99 -7.05 -3.31 -14.07
C HIS A 99 -6.81 -1.82 -13.81
N VAL A 100 -7.19 -0.96 -14.76
CA VAL A 100 -7.12 0.50 -14.64
C VAL A 100 -8.47 1.10 -15.01
N GLY A 101 -8.93 2.10 -14.28
CA GLY A 101 -10.18 2.79 -14.53
C GLY A 101 -10.41 3.96 -13.58
N ARG A 102 -11.65 4.45 -13.55
CA ARG A 102 -12.07 5.49 -12.58
C ARG A 102 -12.00 4.94 -11.16
N ALA A 103 -11.55 5.74 -10.20
CA ALA A 103 -11.40 5.37 -8.78
C ALA A 103 -12.64 4.66 -8.21
N SER A 104 -13.82 5.28 -8.38
CA SER A 104 -15.09 4.74 -7.90
C SER A 104 -15.48 3.42 -8.57
N ALA A 105 -15.22 3.27 -9.87
CA ALA A 105 -15.55 2.06 -10.61
C ALA A 105 -14.68 0.87 -10.18
N VAL A 106 -13.36 1.07 -10.05
CA VAL A 106 -12.44 0.01 -9.60
C VAL A 106 -12.66 -0.34 -8.12
N GLY A 107 -12.94 0.66 -7.28
CA GLY A 107 -13.26 0.47 -5.87
C GLY A 107 -14.55 -0.33 -5.67
N ARG A 108 -15.63 0.05 -6.37
CA ARG A 108 -16.91 -0.69 -6.35
C ARG A 108 -16.71 -2.13 -6.81
N ARG A 109 -15.98 -2.36 -7.90
CA ARG A 109 -15.70 -3.69 -8.41
C ARG A 109 -14.98 -4.55 -7.37
N LEU A 110 -13.93 -4.01 -6.74
CA LEU A 110 -13.19 -4.74 -5.72
C LEU A 110 -14.08 -5.08 -4.52
N ARG A 111 -14.86 -4.11 -4.02
CA ARG A 111 -15.79 -4.30 -2.91
C ARG A 111 -16.80 -5.40 -3.20
N THR A 112 -17.52 -5.33 -4.32
CA THR A 112 -18.54 -6.32 -4.70
C THR A 112 -17.96 -7.73 -4.84
N VAL A 113 -16.79 -7.88 -5.47
CA VAL A 113 -16.14 -9.20 -5.60
C VAL A 113 -15.68 -9.72 -4.23
N SER A 114 -15.10 -8.86 -3.40
CA SER A 114 -14.64 -9.25 -2.06
C SER A 114 -15.78 -9.72 -1.17
N GLU A 115 -16.89 -8.97 -1.14
CA GLU A 115 -18.09 -9.30 -0.37
C GLU A 115 -18.69 -10.63 -0.84
N ARG A 116 -18.79 -10.86 -2.15
CA ARG A 116 -19.26 -12.13 -2.73
C ARG A 116 -18.43 -13.33 -2.29
N HIS A 117 -17.13 -13.14 -2.10
CA HIS A 117 -16.20 -14.20 -1.68
C HIS A 117 -15.94 -14.22 -0.16
N GLY A 118 -16.62 -13.37 0.61
CA GLY A 118 -16.47 -13.32 2.08
C GLY A 118 -15.15 -12.72 2.57
N TYR A 119 -14.45 -11.94 1.74
CA TYR A 119 -13.23 -11.26 2.17
C TYR A 119 -13.54 -9.90 2.81
N PRO A 120 -12.90 -9.54 3.93
CA PRO A 120 -13.14 -8.27 4.61
C PRO A 120 -12.66 -7.09 3.75
N VAL A 121 -13.50 -6.05 3.65
CA VAL A 121 -13.22 -4.84 2.88
C VAL A 121 -12.87 -3.69 3.82
N GLU A 122 -11.76 -3.02 3.54
CA GLU A 122 -11.34 -1.77 4.17
C GLU A 122 -11.53 -0.63 3.16
N VAL A 123 -12.20 0.44 3.57
CA VAL A 123 -12.39 1.66 2.77
C VAL A 123 -11.71 2.84 3.45
N ASP A 124 -10.97 3.60 2.67
CA ASP A 124 -10.51 4.94 3.04
C ASP A 124 -11.62 5.92 2.71
N GLU A 125 -12.41 6.29 3.72
CA GLU A 125 -13.56 7.19 3.53
C GLU A 125 -13.15 8.59 3.06
N ARG A 126 -11.89 8.99 3.26
CA ARG A 126 -11.41 10.33 2.88
C ARG A 126 -11.01 10.40 1.41
N HIS A 127 -10.34 9.36 0.90
CA HIS A 127 -9.73 9.40 -0.44
C HIS A 127 -10.16 8.24 -1.37
N GLY A 128 -11.03 7.33 -0.90
CA GLY A 128 -11.70 6.34 -1.74
C GLY A 128 -10.92 5.06 -2.04
N ARG A 129 -9.75 4.84 -1.43
CA ARG A 129 -9.07 3.53 -1.51
C ARG A 129 -9.95 2.43 -0.96
N VAL A 130 -9.99 1.32 -1.67
CA VAL A 130 -10.59 0.06 -1.23
C VAL A 130 -9.49 -0.99 -1.15
N ARG A 131 -9.44 -1.75 -0.05
CA ARG A 131 -8.52 -2.86 0.15
C ARG A 131 -9.28 -4.09 0.64
N THR A 132 -8.82 -5.26 0.25
CA THR A 132 -9.25 -6.52 0.83
C THR A 132 -8.05 -7.41 1.10
N TRP A 133 -8.16 -8.26 2.12
CA TRP A 133 -7.09 -9.18 2.52
C TRP A 133 -7.51 -10.62 2.24
N MET A 134 -6.76 -11.29 1.36
CA MET A 134 -6.91 -12.73 1.17
C MET A 134 -6.08 -13.51 2.19
N ARG A 135 -4.92 -12.94 2.58
CA ARG A 135 -4.12 -13.46 3.69
C ARG A 135 -3.38 -12.33 4.40
N ARG A 136 -3.63 -12.16 5.69
CA ARG A 136 -2.84 -11.27 6.54
C ARG A 136 -1.54 -11.96 6.96
N ARG A 137 -0.50 -11.16 7.13
CA ARG A 137 0.77 -11.56 7.71
C ARG A 137 0.56 -12.18 9.11
N GLU A 138 1.26 -13.27 9.39
CA GLU A 138 1.39 -13.87 10.72
C GLU A 138 2.64 -13.34 11.45
N SER A 139 2.76 -13.64 12.75
CA SER A 139 3.90 -13.23 13.58
C SER A 139 5.17 -14.04 13.30
N GLU A 140 5.01 -15.30 12.89
CA GLU A 140 6.12 -16.24 12.70
C GLU A 140 6.71 -16.22 11.29
N LEU A 141 7.95 -16.68 11.16
CA LEU A 141 8.64 -16.82 9.88
C LEU A 141 8.71 -18.30 9.45
N PRO A 142 8.62 -18.59 8.13
CA PRO A 142 8.28 -17.65 7.06
C PRO A 142 6.80 -17.26 7.12
N THR A 143 6.48 -16.02 6.76
CA THR A 143 5.09 -15.58 6.58
C THR A 143 4.90 -15.01 5.19
N VAL A 144 3.68 -15.17 4.69
CA VAL A 144 3.20 -14.52 3.48
C VAL A 144 2.09 -13.54 3.80
N GLU A 145 1.85 -12.62 2.88
CA GLU A 145 0.79 -11.63 2.94
C GLU A 145 0.25 -11.42 1.53
N GLU A 146 -1.07 -11.37 1.39
CA GLU A 146 -1.77 -11.23 0.12
C GLU A 146 -2.98 -10.32 0.24
N LEU A 147 -3.04 -9.31 -0.62
CA LEU A 147 -4.12 -8.32 -0.65
C LEU A 147 -4.42 -7.87 -2.09
N MET A 148 -5.64 -7.41 -2.28
CA MET A 148 -6.03 -6.60 -3.44
C MET A 148 -6.32 -5.18 -2.96
N VAL A 149 -5.89 -4.17 -3.72
CA VAL A 149 -6.09 -2.77 -3.32
C VAL A 149 -6.23 -1.84 -4.52
N THR A 150 -7.05 -0.81 -4.38
CA THR A 150 -7.11 0.29 -5.34
C THR A 150 -6.16 1.42 -4.95
N ALA A 151 -5.44 1.99 -5.91
CA ALA A 151 -4.58 3.15 -5.70
C ALA A 151 -4.34 3.88 -7.04
N PRO A 152 -3.76 5.09 -7.05
CA PRO A 152 -3.32 5.74 -8.29
C PRO A 152 -2.50 4.81 -9.21
N TYR A 153 -2.71 4.88 -10.52
CA TYR A 153 -2.27 3.87 -11.51
C TYR A 153 -0.77 3.80 -11.83
N HIS A 154 0.05 4.62 -11.17
CA HIS A 154 1.45 4.86 -11.52
C HIS A 154 2.41 3.71 -11.21
N VAL A 155 1.98 2.69 -10.47
CA VAL A 155 2.86 1.56 -10.14
C VAL A 155 2.80 0.53 -11.26
N GLN A 156 3.97 0.22 -11.82
CA GLN A 156 4.11 -0.84 -12.81
C GLN A 156 4.15 -2.21 -12.13
N SER A 157 3.63 -3.23 -12.83
CA SER A 157 3.76 -4.62 -12.43
C SER A 157 5.24 -4.97 -12.28
N LYS A 158 5.60 -5.61 -11.17
CA LYS A 158 6.97 -6.04 -10.88
C LYS A 158 6.99 -7.21 -9.93
N GLN A 159 7.89 -8.15 -10.20
CA GLN A 159 8.22 -9.23 -9.29
C GLN A 159 9.69 -9.58 -9.38
N VAL A 160 10.24 -10.12 -8.30
CA VAL A 160 11.61 -10.65 -8.31
C VAL A 160 11.65 -12.02 -9.00
N PRO A 161 12.78 -12.41 -9.61
CA PRO A 161 12.94 -13.77 -10.11
C PRO A 161 12.67 -14.81 -9.02
N ARG A 162 12.13 -15.98 -9.42
CA ARG A 162 11.80 -17.11 -8.54
C ARG A 162 10.67 -16.86 -7.53
N PHE A 163 10.01 -15.69 -7.57
CA PHE A 163 8.92 -15.35 -6.63
C PHE A 163 7.87 -16.45 -6.53
N GLU A 164 7.29 -16.90 -7.64
CA GLU A 164 6.23 -17.92 -7.63
C GLU A 164 6.64 -19.24 -6.98
N ARG A 165 7.90 -19.64 -7.17
CA ARG A 165 8.43 -20.87 -6.56
C ARG A 165 8.50 -20.73 -5.04
N GLU A 166 9.10 -19.64 -4.55
CA GLU A 166 9.24 -19.39 -3.10
C GLU A 166 7.88 -19.12 -2.45
N TRP A 167 6.98 -18.43 -3.16
CA TRP A 167 5.59 -18.23 -2.75
C TRP A 167 4.86 -19.55 -2.53
N ARG A 168 4.94 -20.47 -3.49
CA ARG A 168 4.32 -21.80 -3.34
C ARG A 168 4.86 -22.53 -2.13
N VAL A 169 6.18 -22.60 -1.95
CA VAL A 169 6.79 -23.29 -0.80
C VAL A 169 6.31 -22.71 0.54
N ALA A 170 6.27 -21.38 0.67
CA ALA A 170 5.85 -20.72 1.90
C ALA A 170 4.34 -20.82 2.14
N SER A 171 3.53 -20.65 1.10
CA SER A 171 2.06 -20.68 1.19
C SER A 171 1.52 -22.05 1.57
N TRP A 172 2.19 -23.13 1.14
CA TRP A 172 1.85 -24.52 1.48
C TRP A 172 2.23 -24.89 2.92
N ARG A 173 3.34 -24.36 3.47
CA ARG A 173 3.74 -24.63 4.87
C ARG A 173 2.76 -24.07 5.91
N GLY A 174 2.07 -22.97 5.58
CA GLY A 174 1.01 -22.42 6.44
C GLY A 174 -0.29 -23.25 6.49
N VAL A 175 -0.49 -24.17 5.54
CA VAL A 175 -1.68 -25.05 5.53
C VAL A 175 -1.48 -26.24 6.49
N ARG A 176 -0.28 -26.84 6.53
CA ARG A 176 0.01 -28.00 7.41
C ARG A 176 0.11 -27.71 8.91
N ARG A 177 0.06 -26.44 9.33
CA ARG A 177 0.08 -26.06 10.76
C ARG A 177 -1.32 -25.79 11.33
N ARG A 178 -2.38 -25.95 10.53
CA ARG A 178 -3.78 -25.79 10.96
C ARG A 178 -4.49 -27.11 11.29
N ASP A 179 -3.74 -28.21 11.37
CA ASP A 179 -4.15 -29.51 11.89
C ASP A 179 -3.42 -29.76 13.22
#